data_AF-A0AAD7R7S2-F1
#
_entry.id   AF-A0AAD7R7S2-F1
#
_cell.length_a   1.000
_cell.length_b   1.000
_cell.length_c   1.000
_cell.angle_alpha   90.00
_cell.angle_beta   90.00
_cell.angle_gamma   90.00
#
_symmetry.space_group_name_H-M   'P 1'
#
loop_
_entity.id
_entity.type
_entity.pdbx_description
1 polymer ?
#
loop_
_entity_poly.entity_id
_entity_poly.type
_entity_poly.pdbx_seq_one_letter_code
_entity_poly.pdbx_strand_id
1 'polypeptide(L)'
;MVTVDKRIRVYPNQKPWMNREVQQLVKERNSAFRAGDRAHYSTARANPKRGIREAKADYRRKIEDHLDSNNSRQVWQGVQHITNYKTNLRAAEGDASLAEELNPFFSRFEVEPPEATLHPTVHSSTTLTVEEHEILTSRDSILKSLCVYLNEDSEAFVKEYLDCTVSVAEEDMLQTVMGIYVVRKAGAKDNNAEDVGIVMEGVSVLNNLATVYNAFIMLLGSFMPLT
;
A
#
# COMPACT_ATOMS: atom_id res chain seq x y z
N MET A 1 -12.03 49.39 -15.93
CA MET A 1 -11.53 48.35 -15.02
C MET A 1 -11.35 47.08 -15.85
N VAL A 2 -10.11 46.72 -16.22
CA VAL A 2 -9.85 45.57 -17.11
C VAL A 2 -9.68 44.34 -16.22
N THR A 3 -10.67 43.46 -16.18
CA THR A 3 -10.57 42.15 -15.53
C THR A 3 -9.74 41.22 -16.42
N VAL A 4 -8.53 40.89 -15.98
CA VAL A 4 -7.66 39.92 -16.66
C VAL A 4 -8.19 38.53 -16.36
N ASP A 5 -8.76 37.87 -17.37
CA ASP A 5 -9.13 36.46 -17.28
C ASP A 5 -7.86 35.60 -17.22
N LYS A 6 -7.72 34.80 -16.16
CA LYS A 6 -6.57 33.90 -15.96
C LYS A 6 -7.05 32.47 -15.96
N ARG A 7 -6.82 31.79 -17.07
CA ARG A 7 -7.13 30.36 -17.22
C ARG A 7 -6.08 29.51 -16.50
N ILE A 8 -6.43 28.93 -15.36
CA ILE A 8 -5.57 28.00 -14.62
C ILE A 8 -5.86 26.58 -15.11
N ARG A 9 -4.85 25.93 -15.70
CA ARG A 9 -4.95 24.54 -16.16
C ARG A 9 -4.61 23.61 -14.99
N VAL A 10 -5.65 22.99 -14.41
CA VAL A 10 -5.53 22.01 -13.33
C VAL A 10 -5.41 20.62 -13.97
N TYR A 11 -4.28 19.97 -13.75
CA TYR A 11 -4.04 18.62 -14.27
C TYR A 11 -4.66 17.57 -13.33
N PRO A 12 -5.18 16.44 -13.85
CA PRO A 12 -5.75 15.36 -13.03
C PRO A 12 -4.78 14.75 -12.00
N ASN A 13 -3.47 14.94 -12.18
CA ASN A 13 -2.40 14.49 -11.29
C ASN A 13 -1.78 15.68 -10.52
N GLN A 14 -2.61 16.62 -10.04
CA GLN A 14 -2.11 17.61 -9.10
C GLN A 14 -1.65 16.88 -7.85
N LYS A 15 -0.37 17.07 -7.55
CA LYS A 15 0.24 16.47 -6.38
C LYS A 15 -0.53 16.95 -5.14
N PRO A 16 -0.98 16.04 -4.24
CA PRO A 16 -1.79 16.41 -3.07
C PRO A 16 -1.13 17.43 -2.15
N TRP A 17 0.21 17.45 -2.12
CA TRP A 17 1.02 18.41 -1.39
C TRP A 17 1.09 19.81 -2.03
N MET A 18 0.58 20.02 -3.26
CA MET A 18 0.57 21.32 -3.94
C MET A 18 -0.67 22.15 -3.54
N ASN A 19 -0.84 22.35 -2.24
CA ASN A 19 -1.96 23.05 -1.63
C ASN A 19 -1.85 24.59 -1.80
N ARG A 20 -2.86 25.33 -1.30
CA ARG A 20 -2.92 26.79 -1.40
C ARG A 20 -1.72 27.49 -0.75
N GLU A 21 -1.21 26.97 0.35
CA GLU A 21 -0.08 27.54 1.08
C GLU A 21 1.21 27.39 0.28
N VAL A 22 1.49 26.20 -0.25
CA VAL A 22 2.63 25.98 -1.14
C VAL A 22 2.56 26.85 -2.39
N GLN A 23 1.37 26.99 -2.99
CA GLN A 23 1.16 27.88 -4.13
C GLN A 23 1.43 29.35 -3.78
N GLN A 24 1.02 29.79 -2.58
CA GLN A 24 1.26 31.14 -2.09
C GLN A 24 2.76 31.40 -1.87
N LEU A 25 3.48 30.46 -1.25
CA LEU A 25 4.94 30.55 -1.06
C LEU A 25 5.69 30.64 -2.39
N VAL A 26 5.28 29.86 -3.39
CA VAL A 26 5.83 29.93 -4.76
C VAL A 26 5.55 31.29 -5.40
N LYS A 27 4.33 31.80 -5.23
CA LYS A 27 3.91 33.11 -5.77
C LYS A 27 4.69 34.26 -5.13
N GLU A 28 4.86 34.26 -3.82
CA GLU A 28 5.62 35.26 -3.06
C GLU A 28 7.07 35.31 -3.50
N ARG A 29 7.75 34.15 -3.55
CA ARG A 29 9.13 34.07 -4.04
C ARG A 29 9.25 34.61 -5.47
N ASN A 30 8.35 34.19 -6.36
CA ASN A 30 8.36 34.65 -7.76
C ASN A 30 8.06 36.15 -7.88
N SER A 31 7.22 36.69 -7.00
CA SER A 31 6.92 38.12 -6.93
C SER A 31 8.15 38.92 -6.49
N ALA A 32 8.83 38.50 -5.42
CA ALA A 32 10.05 39.14 -4.94
C ALA A 32 11.18 39.10 -5.99
N PHE A 33 11.32 37.98 -6.71
CA PHE A 33 12.27 37.86 -7.82
C PHE A 33 11.96 38.86 -8.94
N ARG A 34 10.69 38.96 -9.38
CA ARG A 34 10.27 39.89 -10.44
C ARG A 34 10.37 41.35 -10.04
N ALA A 35 10.16 41.66 -8.76
CA ALA A 35 10.31 43.00 -8.21
C ALA A 35 11.77 43.44 -8.02
N GLY A 36 12.74 42.52 -8.16
CA GLY A 36 14.16 42.81 -7.92
C GLY A 36 14.54 43.00 -6.45
N ASP A 37 13.61 42.76 -5.52
CA ASP A 37 13.84 42.90 -4.09
C ASP A 37 14.72 41.76 -3.57
N ARG A 38 16.02 42.05 -3.48
CA ARG A 38 17.05 41.08 -3.09
C ARG A 38 16.88 40.61 -1.64
N ALA A 39 16.46 41.49 -0.74
CA ALA A 39 16.34 41.20 0.68
C ALA A 39 15.13 40.29 0.96
N HIS A 40 13.96 40.63 0.38
CA HIS A 40 12.78 39.76 0.46
C HIS A 40 13.00 38.44 -0.26
N TYR A 41 13.63 38.45 -1.45
CA TYR A 41 13.92 37.22 -2.18
C TYR A 41 14.83 36.26 -1.41
N SER A 42 15.88 36.80 -0.76
CA SER A 42 16.81 36.00 0.05
C SER A 42 16.09 35.21 1.15
N THR A 43 15.12 35.84 1.80
CA THR A 43 14.32 35.21 2.86
C THR A 43 13.25 34.27 2.29
N ALA A 44 12.53 34.71 1.25
CA ALA A 44 11.44 33.96 0.64
C ALA A 44 11.91 32.70 -0.11
N ARG A 45 13.17 32.61 -0.54
CA ARG A 45 13.65 31.46 -1.34
C ARG A 45 13.64 30.13 -0.58
N ALA A 46 13.76 30.15 0.74
CA ALA A 46 13.77 28.94 1.57
C ALA A 46 12.34 28.42 1.86
N ASN A 47 11.35 29.31 1.87
CA ASN A 47 10.00 28.99 2.30
C ASN A 47 9.32 27.92 1.43
N PRO A 48 9.38 27.94 0.08
CA PRO A 48 8.74 26.90 -0.74
C PRO A 48 9.26 25.49 -0.44
N LYS A 49 10.58 25.33 -0.21
CA LYS A 49 11.14 24.01 0.10
C LYS A 49 10.62 23.50 1.44
N ARG A 50 10.56 24.37 2.44
CA ARG A 50 10.00 24.06 3.77
C ARG A 50 8.51 23.72 3.67
N GLY A 51 7.72 24.58 3.03
CA GLY A 51 6.28 24.39 2.89
C GLY A 51 5.91 23.13 2.09
N ILE A 52 6.68 22.76 1.06
CA ILE A 52 6.48 21.48 0.35
C ILE A 52 6.72 20.30 1.29
N ARG A 53 7.77 20.36 2.11
CA ARG A 53 8.08 19.29 3.07
C ARG A 53 6.99 19.14 4.12
N GLU A 54 6.50 20.24 4.67
CA GLU A 54 5.39 20.27 5.63
C GLU A 54 4.11 19.72 4.99
N ALA A 55 3.72 20.22 3.81
CA ALA A 55 2.54 19.75 3.11
C ALA A 55 2.60 18.25 2.73
N LYS A 56 3.78 17.73 2.42
CA LYS A 56 3.99 16.28 2.21
C LYS A 56 3.82 15.49 3.50
N ALA A 57 4.38 15.96 4.61
CA ALA A 57 4.27 15.31 5.91
C ALA A 57 2.81 15.29 6.40
N ASP A 58 2.09 16.40 6.24
CA ASP A 58 0.67 16.48 6.60
C ASP A 58 -0.19 15.57 5.73
N TYR A 59 0.10 15.51 4.42
CA TYR A 59 -0.59 14.56 3.54
C TYR A 59 -0.32 13.12 3.94
N ARG A 60 0.95 12.77 4.26
CA ARG A 60 1.32 11.44 4.73
C ARG A 60 0.53 11.07 5.99
N ARG A 61 0.56 11.93 7.03
CA ARG A 61 -0.18 11.72 8.27
C ARG A 61 -1.67 11.52 8.01
N LYS A 62 -2.27 12.33 7.15
CA LYS A 62 -3.68 12.19 6.79
C LYS A 62 -3.99 10.83 6.15
N ILE A 63 -3.10 10.28 5.33
CA ILE A 63 -3.31 8.97 4.71
C ILE A 63 -3.11 7.85 5.74
N GLU A 64 -2.08 7.94 6.58
CA GLU A 64 -1.85 7.01 7.70
C GLU A 64 -3.08 6.98 8.64
N ASP A 65 -3.62 8.14 9.03
CA ASP A 65 -4.82 8.25 9.86
C ASP A 65 -6.04 7.53 9.25
N HIS A 66 -6.20 7.56 7.92
CA HIS A 66 -7.28 6.81 7.26
C HIS A 66 -7.08 5.30 7.37
N LEU A 67 -5.84 4.82 7.22
CA LEU A 67 -5.49 3.41 7.20
C LEU A 67 -5.45 2.79 8.59
N ASP A 68 -5.08 3.56 9.61
CA ASP A 68 -5.04 3.11 11.01
C ASP A 68 -6.41 3.18 11.69
N SER A 69 -7.43 3.72 11.01
CA SER A 69 -8.78 3.81 11.54
C SER A 69 -9.47 2.45 11.61
N ASN A 70 -10.18 2.16 12.72
CA ASN A 70 -11.06 0.98 12.83
C ASN A 70 -12.38 1.15 12.02
N ASN A 71 -12.39 2.05 11.03
CA ASN A 71 -13.56 2.39 10.23
C ASN A 71 -13.27 2.05 8.77
N SER A 72 -13.88 0.97 8.27
CA SER A 72 -13.67 0.49 6.90
C SER A 72 -13.96 1.54 5.82
N ARG A 73 -14.90 2.48 6.05
CA ARG A 73 -15.12 3.60 5.10
C ARG A 73 -13.95 4.56 5.04
N GLN A 74 -13.32 4.85 6.18
CA GLN A 74 -12.16 5.74 6.23
C GLN A 74 -10.93 5.07 5.62
N VAL A 75 -10.70 3.78 5.91
CA VAL A 75 -9.66 2.98 5.24
C VAL A 75 -9.86 3.00 3.73
N TRP A 76 -11.10 2.78 3.26
CA TRP A 76 -11.42 2.84 1.84
C TRP A 76 -11.18 4.23 1.23
N GLN A 77 -11.50 5.31 1.95
CA GLN A 77 -11.15 6.67 1.52
C GLN A 77 -9.63 6.86 1.38
N GLY A 78 -8.83 6.30 2.30
CA GLY A 78 -7.37 6.27 2.20
C GLY A 78 -6.90 5.58 0.92
N VAL A 79 -7.43 4.39 0.64
CA VAL A 79 -7.14 3.62 -0.59
C VAL A 79 -7.51 4.42 -1.85
N GLN A 80 -8.67 5.06 -1.87
CA GLN A 80 -9.08 5.92 -2.99
C GLN A 80 -8.11 7.09 -3.20
N HIS A 81 -7.64 7.71 -2.12
CA HIS A 81 -6.69 8.81 -2.19
C HIS A 81 -5.31 8.39 -2.72
N ILE A 82 -4.83 7.20 -2.38
CA ILE A 82 -3.55 6.65 -2.88
C ILE A 82 -3.65 6.28 -4.36
N THR A 83 -4.72 5.60 -4.73
CA THR A 83 -4.92 5.04 -6.08
C THR A 83 -5.48 6.04 -7.08
N ASN A 84 -5.91 7.23 -6.62
CA ASN A 84 -6.72 8.17 -7.38
C ASN A 84 -8.01 7.53 -7.95
N TYR A 85 -8.48 6.45 -7.32
CA TYR A 85 -9.67 5.73 -7.73
C TYR A 85 -10.92 6.56 -7.43
N LYS A 86 -11.59 7.00 -8.50
CA LYS A 86 -12.89 7.64 -8.40
C LYS A 86 -13.95 6.56 -8.59
N THR A 87 -14.75 6.32 -7.56
CA THR A 87 -15.92 5.44 -7.63
C THR A 87 -16.78 5.89 -8.79
N ASN A 88 -16.81 5.07 -9.85
CA ASN A 88 -17.75 5.29 -10.94
C ASN A 88 -19.12 4.86 -10.41
N LEU A 89 -20.06 5.82 -10.30
CA LEU A 89 -21.45 5.57 -9.89
C LEU A 89 -22.21 4.69 -10.88
N ARG A 90 -21.63 4.37 -12.06
CA ARG A 90 -21.93 3.12 -12.75
C ARG A 90 -21.26 1.99 -11.99
N ALA A 91 -21.79 1.68 -10.80
CA ALA A 91 -21.58 0.37 -10.22
C ALA A 91 -21.90 -0.63 -11.33
N ALA A 92 -20.99 -1.56 -11.59
CA ALA A 92 -21.32 -2.72 -12.39
C ALA A 92 -22.65 -3.26 -11.84
N GLU A 93 -23.59 -3.58 -12.72
CA GLU A 93 -24.72 -4.45 -12.37
C GLU A 93 -24.09 -5.76 -11.87
N GLY A 94 -23.80 -5.81 -10.57
CA GLY A 94 -23.27 -6.98 -9.92
C GLY A 94 -24.43 -7.93 -9.77
N ASP A 95 -24.54 -8.86 -10.70
CA ASP A 95 -25.46 -9.98 -10.57
C ASP A 95 -25.05 -10.81 -9.33
N ALA A 96 -26.03 -11.23 -8.53
CA ALA A 96 -25.78 -12.03 -7.33
C ALA A 96 -25.03 -13.33 -7.67
N SER A 97 -25.22 -13.84 -8.89
CA SER A 97 -24.48 -14.98 -9.43
C SER A 97 -22.96 -14.75 -9.48
N LEU A 98 -22.51 -13.54 -9.80
CA LEU A 98 -21.09 -13.17 -9.83
C LEU A 98 -20.50 -13.11 -8.42
N ALA A 99 -21.29 -12.63 -7.44
CA ALA A 99 -20.86 -12.66 -6.04
C ALA A 99 -20.72 -14.12 -5.55
N GLU A 100 -21.65 -14.99 -5.92
CA GLU A 100 -21.60 -16.43 -5.61
C GLU A 100 -20.41 -17.14 -6.29
N GLU A 101 -20.06 -16.76 -7.53
CA GLU A 101 -18.88 -17.29 -8.23
C GLU A 101 -17.57 -16.81 -7.60
N LEU A 102 -17.55 -15.60 -7.05
CA LEU A 102 -16.38 -15.04 -6.37
C LEU A 102 -16.23 -15.52 -4.92
N ASN A 103 -17.33 -15.92 -4.26
CA ASN A 103 -17.32 -16.40 -2.88
C ASN A 103 -16.25 -17.47 -2.62
N PRO A 104 -16.11 -18.56 -3.41
CA PRO A 104 -15.07 -19.56 -3.21
C PRO A 104 -13.64 -19.01 -3.22
N PHE A 105 -13.38 -17.98 -4.03
CA PHE A 105 -12.04 -17.38 -4.15
C PHE A 105 -11.66 -16.53 -2.94
N PHE A 106 -12.63 -15.85 -2.31
CA PHE A 106 -12.40 -15.00 -1.15
C PHE A 106 -12.58 -15.74 0.18
N SER A 107 -13.53 -16.67 0.26
CA SER A 107 -13.78 -17.47 1.48
C SER A 107 -12.72 -18.56 1.73
N ARG A 108 -11.87 -18.89 0.74
CA ARG A 108 -10.73 -19.81 0.95
C ARG A 108 -9.77 -19.37 2.06
N PHE A 109 -9.78 -18.08 2.40
CA PHE A 109 -8.95 -17.49 3.44
C PHE A 109 -9.64 -17.47 4.83
N GLU A 110 -10.93 -17.80 4.90
CA GLU A 110 -11.74 -17.86 6.13
C GLU A 110 -11.98 -19.30 6.60
N VAL A 111 -11.62 -20.31 5.79
CA VAL A 111 -11.82 -21.71 6.13
C VAL A 111 -10.72 -22.19 7.08
N GLU A 112 -11.04 -22.26 8.37
CA GLU A 112 -10.30 -23.14 9.28
C GLU A 112 -10.40 -24.60 8.82
N PRO A 113 -9.33 -25.41 8.99
CA PRO A 113 -9.32 -26.79 8.53
C PRO A 113 -10.47 -27.59 9.17
N PRO A 114 -11.17 -28.45 8.42
CA PRO A 114 -12.40 -29.07 8.88
C PRO A 114 -12.12 -30.07 10.00
N GLU A 115 -12.49 -29.71 11.24
CA GLU A 115 -12.83 -30.69 12.25
C GLU A 115 -14.13 -31.39 11.84
N ALA A 116 -14.12 -32.71 11.92
CA ALA A 116 -15.16 -33.58 11.39
C ALA A 116 -16.51 -33.42 12.12
N THR A 117 -17.57 -33.32 11.30
CA THR A 117 -18.91 -33.92 11.46
C THR A 117 -19.86 -33.45 12.60
N LEU A 118 -20.92 -32.68 12.24
CA LEU A 118 -22.37 -33.02 12.24
C LEU A 118 -23.31 -31.79 12.42
N HIS A 119 -24.39 -31.76 11.60
CA HIS A 119 -25.53 -30.81 11.45
C HIS A 119 -26.39 -30.51 12.72
N PRO A 120 -27.48 -29.66 12.71
CA PRO A 120 -27.85 -28.47 11.90
C PRO A 120 -28.40 -27.24 12.70
N THR A 121 -28.50 -26.08 12.01
CA THR A 121 -29.34 -24.86 12.24
C THR A 121 -29.25 -24.06 13.56
N VAL A 122 -29.00 -22.75 13.43
CA VAL A 122 -29.87 -21.61 13.81
C VAL A 122 -29.01 -20.34 13.89
N HIS A 123 -29.49 -19.27 13.25
CA HIS A 123 -28.90 -17.93 13.28
C HIS A 123 -28.59 -17.48 14.70
N SER A 124 -27.35 -17.02 14.93
CA SER A 124 -27.08 -16.05 15.97
C SER A 124 -26.07 -15.04 15.46
N SER A 125 -26.55 -13.79 15.40
CA SER A 125 -25.73 -12.61 15.20
C SER A 125 -24.64 -12.63 16.25
N THR A 126 -23.43 -13.01 15.85
CA THR A 126 -22.27 -12.93 16.72
C THR A 126 -21.43 -11.80 16.20
N THR A 127 -21.39 -10.73 16.99
CA THR A 127 -20.46 -9.61 16.90
C THR A 127 -19.08 -10.15 16.53
N LEU A 128 -18.60 -9.83 15.33
CA LEU A 128 -17.28 -10.19 14.83
C LEU A 128 -16.21 -9.43 15.59
N THR A 129 -15.70 -10.05 16.65
CA THR A 129 -14.35 -9.76 17.14
C THR A 129 -13.39 -10.40 16.14
N VAL A 130 -13.01 -9.63 15.12
CA VAL A 130 -12.03 -10.06 14.11
C VAL A 130 -10.71 -10.33 14.82
N GLU A 131 -10.27 -11.58 14.81
CA GLU A 131 -8.99 -11.97 15.39
C GLU A 131 -7.84 -11.42 14.52
N GLU A 132 -6.73 -11.04 15.15
CA GLU A 132 -5.55 -10.48 14.47
C GLU A 132 -5.05 -11.38 13.33
N HIS A 133 -5.29 -12.68 13.44
CA HIS A 133 -5.01 -13.69 12.43
C HIS A 133 -5.81 -13.51 11.13
N GLU A 134 -7.11 -13.22 11.21
CA GLU A 134 -7.96 -12.96 10.04
C GLU A 134 -7.53 -11.67 9.32
N ILE A 135 -7.08 -10.67 10.09
CA ILE A 135 -6.54 -9.41 9.58
C ILE A 135 -5.28 -9.65 8.76
N LEU A 136 -4.37 -10.52 9.24
CA LEU A 136 -3.12 -10.82 8.55
C LEU A 136 -3.34 -11.60 7.24
N THR A 137 -4.26 -12.58 7.24
CA THR A 137 -4.61 -13.34 6.04
C THR A 137 -5.32 -12.47 4.99
N SER A 138 -6.20 -11.56 5.44
CA SER A 138 -6.86 -10.58 4.56
C SER A 138 -5.85 -9.61 3.94
N ARG A 139 -4.85 -9.17 4.71
CA ARG A 139 -3.75 -8.32 4.23
C ARG A 139 -2.87 -9.02 3.20
N ASP A 140 -2.48 -10.27 3.41
CA ASP A 140 -1.66 -11.04 2.47
C ASP A 140 -2.35 -11.19 1.11
N SER A 141 -3.66 -11.44 1.13
CA SER A 141 -4.50 -11.55 -0.06
C SER A 141 -4.58 -10.25 -0.87
N ILE A 142 -4.69 -9.11 -0.17
CA ILE A 142 -4.68 -7.78 -0.79
C ILE A 142 -3.32 -7.49 -1.43
N LEU A 143 -2.22 -7.86 -0.77
CA LEU A 143 -0.87 -7.65 -1.29
C LEU A 143 -0.58 -8.50 -2.53
N LYS A 144 -0.96 -9.78 -2.52
CA LYS A 144 -0.87 -10.66 -3.70
C LYS A 144 -1.68 -10.10 -4.87
N SER A 145 -2.88 -9.60 -4.60
CA SER A 145 -3.72 -8.94 -5.61
C SER A 145 -3.08 -7.65 -6.15
N LEU A 146 -2.36 -6.90 -5.31
CA LEU A 146 -1.64 -5.69 -5.71
C LEU A 146 -0.44 -5.99 -6.61
N CYS A 147 0.31 -7.07 -6.35
CA CYS A 147 1.39 -7.53 -7.23
C CYS A 147 0.86 -7.86 -8.64
N VAL A 148 -0.21 -8.66 -8.71
CA VAL A 148 -0.87 -8.99 -9.99
C VAL A 148 -1.39 -7.72 -10.71
N TYR A 149 -1.96 -6.78 -9.97
CA TYR A 149 -2.43 -5.50 -10.53
C TYR A 149 -1.29 -4.64 -11.10
N LEU A 150 -0.09 -4.72 -10.52
CA LEU A 150 1.11 -4.03 -11.01
C LEU A 150 1.78 -4.75 -12.21
N ASN A 151 1.13 -5.80 -12.74
CA ASN A 151 1.63 -6.65 -13.81
C ASN A 151 2.93 -7.39 -13.43
N GLU A 152 3.14 -7.59 -12.13
CA GLU A 152 4.19 -8.46 -11.59
C GLU A 152 3.60 -9.83 -11.30
N ASP A 153 4.37 -10.88 -11.59
CA ASP A 153 4.01 -12.24 -11.21
C ASP A 153 4.23 -12.40 -9.70
N SER A 154 3.14 -12.61 -8.95
CA SER A 154 3.20 -12.73 -7.49
C SER A 154 4.05 -13.92 -7.04
N GLU A 155 4.11 -14.99 -7.83
CA GLU A 155 4.91 -16.19 -7.55
C GLU A 155 6.39 -15.98 -7.89
N ALA A 156 6.70 -15.07 -8.82
CA ALA A 156 8.07 -14.65 -9.11
C ALA A 156 8.59 -13.64 -8.07
N PHE A 157 7.68 -12.84 -7.49
CA PHE A 157 8.01 -11.79 -6.55
C PHE A 157 8.05 -12.26 -5.09
N VAL A 158 7.14 -13.17 -4.69
CA VAL A 158 7.14 -13.83 -3.38
C VAL A 158 7.44 -15.31 -3.60
N LYS A 159 8.64 -15.74 -3.20
CA LYS A 159 9.10 -17.10 -3.44
C LYS A 159 9.08 -17.91 -2.16
N GLU A 160 8.26 -18.95 -2.14
CA GLU A 160 8.17 -19.87 -1.00
C GLU A 160 9.07 -21.09 -1.20
N TYR A 161 9.88 -21.38 -0.20
CA TYR A 161 10.74 -22.55 -0.16
C TYR A 161 10.33 -23.46 0.99
N LEU A 162 9.85 -24.66 0.65
CA LEU A 162 9.41 -25.67 1.61
C LEU A 162 10.51 -26.70 1.82
N ASP A 163 10.96 -26.87 3.07
CA ASP A 163 11.93 -27.88 3.48
C ASP A 163 13.19 -27.93 2.58
N CYS A 164 13.60 -26.77 2.07
CA CYS A 164 14.73 -26.67 1.16
C CYS A 164 16.05 -26.63 1.94
N THR A 165 17.09 -27.26 1.39
CA THR A 165 18.45 -26.98 1.85
C THR A 165 18.81 -25.54 1.47
N VAL A 166 19.53 -24.84 2.35
CA VAL A 166 19.97 -23.43 2.15
C VAL A 166 20.54 -23.18 0.75
N SER A 167 21.23 -24.17 0.18
CA SER A 167 21.81 -24.13 -1.17
C SER A 167 20.81 -23.93 -2.32
N VAL A 168 19.59 -24.48 -2.22
CA VAL A 168 18.57 -24.38 -3.29
C VAL A 168 17.90 -23.00 -3.29
N ALA A 169 17.63 -22.46 -2.10
CA ALA A 169 17.15 -21.10 -1.97
C ALA A 169 18.21 -20.11 -2.47
N GLU A 170 19.48 -20.29 -2.09
CA GLU A 170 20.58 -19.41 -2.51
C GLU A 170 20.76 -19.34 -4.04
N GLU A 171 20.71 -20.47 -4.75
CA GLU A 171 20.89 -20.49 -6.22
C GLU A 171 19.80 -19.70 -6.95
N ASP A 172 18.58 -19.77 -6.45
CA ASP A 172 17.42 -19.11 -7.02
C ASP A 172 17.33 -17.62 -6.62
N MET A 173 17.74 -17.32 -5.38
CA MET A 173 17.91 -15.95 -4.92
C MET A 173 18.95 -15.22 -5.76
N LEU A 174 20.05 -15.87 -6.19
CA LEU A 174 21.09 -15.27 -7.06
C LEU A 174 20.55 -14.71 -8.39
N GLN A 175 19.47 -15.30 -8.93
CA GLN A 175 18.83 -14.85 -10.17
C GLN A 175 17.76 -13.77 -9.93
N THR A 176 17.46 -13.49 -8.67
CA THR A 176 16.38 -12.57 -8.28
C THR A 176 16.92 -11.14 -8.17
N VAL A 177 16.45 -10.27 -9.05
CA VAL A 177 16.79 -8.82 -9.02
C VAL A 177 16.17 -8.15 -7.79
N MET A 178 14.92 -8.51 -7.46
CA MET A 178 14.23 -8.03 -6.28
C MET A 178 13.05 -8.95 -5.95
N GLY A 179 12.92 -9.38 -4.69
CA GLY A 179 11.81 -10.22 -4.26
C GLY A 179 11.77 -10.46 -2.76
N ILE A 180 10.70 -11.10 -2.29
CA ILE A 180 10.53 -11.57 -0.92
C ILE A 180 10.67 -13.08 -0.93
N TYR A 181 11.46 -13.65 -0.03
CA TYR A 181 11.52 -15.09 0.16
C TYR A 181 10.83 -15.50 1.46
N VAL A 182 10.24 -16.69 1.46
CA VAL A 182 9.60 -17.30 2.63
C VAL A 182 10.14 -18.72 2.77
N VAL A 183 10.77 -19.04 3.90
CA VAL A 183 11.23 -20.40 4.20
C VAL A 183 10.24 -21.05 5.16
N ARG A 184 9.79 -22.27 4.84
CA ARG A 184 8.84 -23.04 5.67
C ARG A 184 9.38 -24.43 5.96
N LYS A 185 9.10 -24.93 7.16
CA LYS A 185 9.29 -26.36 7.49
C LYS A 185 8.14 -27.19 6.95
N ALA A 186 8.43 -28.43 6.57
CA ALA A 186 7.41 -29.41 6.23
C ALA A 186 6.38 -29.54 7.37
N GLY A 187 5.09 -29.33 7.06
CA GLY A 187 4.00 -29.40 8.02
C GLY A 187 3.73 -28.13 8.84
N ALA A 188 4.43 -27.02 8.56
CA ALA A 188 4.10 -25.73 9.14
C ALA A 188 2.78 -25.18 8.56
N LYS A 189 1.94 -24.56 9.41
CA LYS A 189 0.77 -23.81 8.94
C LYS A 189 1.20 -22.62 8.07
N ASP A 190 0.35 -22.15 7.17
CA ASP A 190 0.62 -21.02 6.23
C ASP A 190 1.09 -19.72 6.90
N ASN A 191 0.87 -19.59 8.20
CA ASN A 191 1.24 -18.39 8.96
C ASN A 191 2.51 -18.57 9.80
N ASN A 192 3.15 -19.74 9.73
CA ASN A 192 4.33 -20.08 10.53
C ASN A 192 5.56 -20.29 9.63
N ALA A 193 6.05 -19.19 9.04
CA ALA A 193 7.31 -19.19 8.30
C ALA A 193 8.49 -19.31 9.27
N GLU A 194 9.49 -20.10 8.89
CA GLU A 194 10.77 -20.18 9.62
C GLU A 194 11.61 -18.93 9.40
N ASP A 195 11.63 -18.42 8.17
CA ASP A 195 12.26 -17.15 7.83
C ASP A 195 11.45 -16.43 6.75
N VAL A 196 11.44 -15.10 6.83
CA VAL A 196 10.93 -14.22 5.76
C VAL A 196 11.95 -13.13 5.56
N GLY A 197 12.35 -12.90 4.32
CA GLY A 197 13.34 -11.88 4.01
C GLY A 197 13.17 -11.25 2.64
N ILE A 198 14.01 -10.26 2.37
CA ILE A 198 14.06 -9.50 1.13
C ILE A 198 15.36 -9.83 0.41
N VAL A 199 15.26 -10.11 -0.89
CA VAL A 199 16.39 -10.22 -1.80
C VAL A 199 16.44 -9.02 -2.73
N MET A 200 17.65 -8.51 -2.94
CA MET A 200 17.97 -7.54 -3.99
C MET A 200 19.28 -7.95 -4.68
N GLU A 201 19.28 -7.94 -6.01
CA GLU A 201 20.45 -8.23 -6.86
C GLU A 201 21.18 -9.52 -6.45
N GLY A 202 20.42 -10.59 -6.20
CA GLY A 202 21.01 -11.88 -5.83
C GLY A 202 21.30 -12.08 -4.34
N VAL A 203 21.11 -11.05 -3.50
CA VAL A 203 21.58 -11.04 -2.12
C VAL A 203 20.43 -10.84 -1.13
N SER A 204 20.38 -11.66 -0.09
CA SER A 204 19.49 -11.41 1.06
C SER A 204 19.94 -10.17 1.81
N VAL A 205 19.11 -9.13 1.81
CA VAL A 205 19.41 -7.82 2.41
C VAL A 205 18.72 -7.61 3.75
N LEU A 206 17.61 -8.31 4.00
CA LEU A 206 16.89 -8.34 5.26
C LEU A 206 16.31 -9.75 5.47
N ASN A 207 16.32 -10.23 6.71
CA ASN A 207 15.86 -11.55 7.11
C ASN A 207 15.19 -11.49 8.50
N ASN A 208 14.51 -12.56 8.90
CA ASN A 208 13.72 -12.67 10.13
C ASN A 208 12.62 -11.61 10.24
N LEU A 209 11.96 -11.28 9.13
CA LEU A 209 10.96 -10.20 9.07
C LEU A 209 9.59 -10.59 9.65
N ALA A 210 9.49 -11.78 10.25
CA ALA A 210 8.31 -12.39 10.86
C ALA A 210 7.13 -12.68 9.90
N THR A 211 6.84 -11.79 8.94
CA THR A 211 5.72 -11.95 7.99
C THR A 211 6.06 -11.37 6.61
N VAL A 212 5.40 -11.90 5.57
CA VAL A 212 5.48 -11.36 4.19
C VAL A 212 5.02 -9.91 4.14
N TYR A 213 4.02 -9.54 4.95
CA TYR A 213 3.55 -8.17 5.08
C TYR A 213 4.66 -7.20 5.50
N ASN A 214 5.41 -7.54 6.55
CA ASN A 214 6.52 -6.72 7.02
C ASN A 214 7.59 -6.56 5.94
N ALA A 215 7.95 -7.65 5.26
CA ALA A 215 8.87 -7.63 4.14
C ALA A 215 8.38 -6.74 3.00
N PHE A 216 7.10 -6.82 2.64
CA PHE A 216 6.51 -6.01 1.60
C PHE A 216 6.52 -4.51 1.93
N ILE A 217 6.16 -4.15 3.16
CA ILE A 217 6.19 -2.75 3.62
C ILE A 217 7.63 -2.21 3.64
N MET A 218 8.61 -2.99 4.11
CA MET A 218 10.01 -2.59 4.12
C MET A 218 10.57 -2.43 2.70
N LEU A 219 10.21 -3.33 1.80
CA LEU A 219 10.61 -3.28 0.39
C LEU A 219 10.02 -2.05 -0.29
N LEU A 220 8.72 -1.80 -0.18
CA LEU A 220 8.10 -0.58 -0.73
C LEU A 220 8.62 0.71 -0.08
N GLY A 221 8.91 0.67 1.22
CA GLY A 221 9.51 1.77 1.96
C GLY A 221 10.88 2.17 1.42
N SER A 222 11.66 1.21 0.89
CA SER A 222 12.95 1.48 0.24
C SER A 222 12.82 2.22 -1.10
N PHE A 223 11.70 2.03 -1.82
CA PHE A 223 11.39 2.75 -3.06
C PHE A 223 10.76 4.11 -2.83
N MET A 224 10.21 4.38 -1.64
CA MET A 224 9.74 5.71 -1.30
C MET A 224 10.94 6.58 -0.87
N PRO A 225 11.32 7.60 -1.65
CA PRO A 225 12.44 8.44 -1.28
C PRO A 225 12.14 9.15 0.05
N LEU A 226 13.01 8.93 1.05
CA LEU A 226 13.11 9.71 2.27
C LEU A 226 13.39 11.17 1.91
N THR A 227 12.33 11.93 1.60
CA THR A 227 12.41 13.37 1.25
C THR A 227 11.34 14.19 1.92
#